data_AF-A0A958EC97-F1
#
_entry.id   AF-A0A958EC97-F1
#
_cell.length_a   1.000
_cell.length_b   1.000
_cell.length_c   1.000
_cell.angle_alpha   90.00
_cell.angle_beta   90.00
_cell.angle_gamma   90.00
#
_symmetry.space_group_name_H-M   'P 1'
#
loop_
_entity.id
_entity.type
_entity.pdbx_description
1 polymer ?
#
loop_
_entity_poly.entity_id
_entity_poly.type
_entity_poly.pdbx_seq_one_letter_code
_entity_poly.pdbx_strand_id
1 'polypeptide(L)'
;MSQIEGWKAVQVQGTLEAEMLSEALENADIPCRVSKDWFGAAYGIAGLNTVGHRGKVLVPEERFEEALALAKEIFGDSEIS
;
A
#
# COMPACT_ATOMS: atom_id res chain seq x y z
N MET A 1 0.71 8.45 -19.46
CA MET A 1 0.95 7.74 -18.19
C MET A 1 0.06 6.51 -18.22
N SER A 2 0.63 5.35 -18.56
CA SER A 2 -0.16 4.13 -18.78
C SER A 2 -0.65 3.61 -17.44
N GLN A 3 -1.97 3.67 -17.23
CA GLN A 3 -2.66 2.91 -16.20
C GLN A 3 -2.29 1.43 -16.41
N ILE A 4 -1.77 0.77 -15.37
CA ILE A 4 -1.47 -0.66 -15.43
C ILE A 4 -2.84 -1.36 -15.42
N GLU A 5 -3.33 -1.78 -16.58
CA GLU A 5 -4.61 -2.49 -16.70
C GLU A 5 -4.62 -3.71 -15.77
N GLY A 6 -5.70 -3.88 -15.00
CA GLY A 6 -5.86 -4.98 -14.06
C GLY A 6 -5.17 -4.81 -12.71
N TRP A 7 -4.77 -3.60 -12.30
CA TRP A 7 -4.23 -3.33 -10.96
C TRP A 7 -5.05 -2.26 -10.23
N LYS A 8 -5.36 -2.50 -8.95
CA LYS A 8 -6.09 -1.61 -8.05
C LYS A 8 -5.20 -1.15 -6.90
N ALA A 9 -5.44 0.05 -6.39
CA ALA A 9 -4.70 0.60 -5.26
C ALA A 9 -5.46 0.40 -3.95
N VAL A 10 -4.80 -0.15 -2.94
CA VAL A 10 -5.22 -0.11 -1.53
C VAL A 10 -4.57 1.12 -0.90
N GLN A 11 -5.36 2.04 -0.34
CA GLN A 11 -4.83 3.21 0.37
C GLN A 11 -4.73 2.90 1.86
N VAL A 12 -3.60 3.30 2.44
CA VAL A 12 -3.29 3.20 3.88
C VAL A 12 -2.85 4.58 4.40
N GLN A 13 -2.86 4.81 5.72
CA GLN A 13 -2.67 6.17 6.25
C GLN A 13 -1.24 6.69 6.17
N GLY A 14 -0.24 5.82 5.99
CA GLY A 14 1.17 6.19 5.97
C GLY A 14 2.05 5.28 5.11
N THR A 15 3.31 5.71 4.96
CA THR A 15 4.32 4.95 4.20
C THR A 15 4.73 3.67 4.92
N LEU A 16 4.85 3.71 6.25
CA LEU A 16 5.18 2.52 7.05
C LEU A 16 4.09 1.44 6.92
N GLU A 17 2.82 1.82 6.95
CA GLU A 17 1.71 0.89 6.75
C GLU A 17 1.72 0.31 5.32
N ALA A 18 2.14 1.08 4.33
CA ALA A 18 2.24 0.58 2.95
C ALA A 18 3.36 -0.46 2.82
N GLU A 19 4.49 -0.27 3.52
CA GLU A 19 5.56 -1.26 3.60
C GLU A 19 5.09 -2.52 4.34
N MET A 20 4.50 -2.36 5.52
CA MET A 20 3.94 -3.46 6.30
C MET A 20 2.90 -4.27 5.51
N LEU A 21 2.01 -3.59 4.77
CA LEU A 21 1.03 -4.24 3.91
C LEU A 21 1.71 -4.98 2.76
N SER A 22 2.73 -4.39 2.13
CA SER A 22 3.46 -5.08 1.07
C SER A 22 4.14 -6.35 1.56
N GLU A 23 4.79 -6.31 2.72
CA GLU A 23 5.41 -7.49 3.32
C GLU A 23 4.36 -8.56 3.64
N ALA A 24 3.20 -8.18 4.17
CA ALA A 24 2.13 -9.12 4.46
C ALA A 24 1.56 -9.77 3.18
N LEU A 25 1.39 -8.99 2.11
CA LEU A 25 0.94 -9.49 0.80
C LEU A 25 1.98 -10.42 0.17
N GLU A 26 3.26 -10.08 0.26
CA GLU A 26 4.36 -10.95 -0.21
C GLU A 26 4.41 -12.28 0.56
N ASN A 27 4.20 -12.26 1.88
CA ASN A 27 4.09 -13.48 2.69
C ASN A 27 2.85 -14.32 2.33
N ALA A 28 1.78 -13.68 1.83
CA ALA A 28 0.57 -14.34 1.36
C ALA A 28 0.63 -14.79 -0.12
N ASP A 29 1.77 -14.66 -0.78
CA ASP A 29 1.96 -14.94 -2.23
C ASP A 29 1.05 -14.08 -3.13
N ILE A 30 0.64 -12.90 -2.65
CA ILE A 30 -0.17 -11.95 -3.40
C ILE A 30 0.76 -10.94 -4.09
N PRO A 31 0.77 -10.86 -5.44
CA PRO A 31 1.60 -9.89 -6.14
C PRO A 31 1.23 -8.47 -5.72
N CYS A 32 2.22 -7.67 -5.34
CA CYS A 32 1.98 -6.30 -4.92
C CYS A 32 3.08 -5.36 -5.44
N ARG A 33 2.75 -4.07 -5.53
CA ARG A 33 3.69 -2.99 -5.88
C ARG A 33 3.40 -1.76 -5.04
N VAL A 34 4.34 -1.39 -4.18
CA VAL A 34 4.28 -0.08 -3.50
C VAL A 34 4.58 1.03 -4.51
N SER A 35 3.71 2.03 -4.60
CA SER A 35 3.91 3.15 -5.52
C SER A 35 5.14 3.96 -5.09
N LYS A 36 6.24 3.84 -5.84
CA LYS A 36 7.56 4.42 -5.53
C LYS A 36 7.63 5.95 -5.58
N ASP A 37 6.58 6.65 -6.02
CA ASP A 37 6.54 8.13 -6.02
C ASP A 37 6.79 8.75 -4.63
N TRP A 38 6.72 7.94 -3.56
CA TRP A 38 7.04 8.35 -2.18
C TRP A 38 8.35 7.78 -1.61
N PHE A 39 8.90 6.69 -2.18
CA PHE A 39 10.13 6.05 -1.68
C PHE A 39 11.38 6.92 -1.91
N GLY A 40 11.32 7.83 -2.89
CA GLY A 40 12.37 8.83 -3.12
C GLY A 40 12.60 9.78 -1.95
N ALA A 41 11.64 9.94 -1.03
CA ALA A 41 11.80 10.76 0.17
C ALA A 41 12.57 10.02 1.29
N ALA A 42 12.44 8.69 1.39
CA ALA A 42 13.02 7.88 2.47
C ALA A 42 14.55 7.79 2.44
N TYR A 43 15.19 8.02 1.29
CA TYR A 43 16.65 7.98 1.13
C TYR A 43 17.35 9.35 1.20
N GLY A 44 16.65 10.45 1.53
CA GLY A 44 17.34 11.75 1.53
C GLY A 44 16.66 12.97 2.15
N ILE A 45 15.39 12.94 2.56
CA ILE A 45 14.78 14.11 3.22
C ILE A 45 14.01 13.67 4.46
N ALA A 46 14.57 14.07 5.60
CA ALA A 46 13.91 14.51 6.82
C ALA A 46 12.51 13.91 7.06
N GLY A 47 12.44 13.06 8.09
CA GLY A 47 11.25 12.34 8.47
C GLY A 47 10.01 13.20 8.56
N LEU A 48 8.89 12.60 8.19
CA LEU A 48 7.58 13.02 8.63
C LEU A 48 6.65 11.82 8.50
N ASN A 49 6.27 11.25 9.65
CA ASN A 49 4.88 10.90 9.91
C ASN A 49 4.04 12.17 9.76
N THR A 50 3.99 12.76 8.57
CA THR A 50 3.05 13.82 8.24
C THR A 50 1.69 13.16 8.23
N VAL A 51 0.96 13.35 9.30
CA VAL A 51 -0.50 13.23 9.35
C VAL A 51 -1.06 13.81 8.05
N GLY A 52 -1.56 12.94 7.15
CA GLY A 52 -2.17 13.32 5.88
C GLY A 52 -1.58 12.68 4.61
N HIS A 53 -0.44 12.00 4.67
CA HIS A 53 0.16 11.36 3.48
C HIS A 53 -0.23 9.88 3.35
N ARG A 54 -1.26 9.62 2.52
CA ARG A 54 -1.75 8.26 2.26
C ARG A 54 -0.74 7.44 1.47
N GLY A 55 -0.35 6.29 2.02
CA GLY A 55 0.39 5.25 1.31
C GLY A 55 -0.51 4.54 0.29
N LYS A 56 0.08 4.02 -0.80
CA LYS A 56 -0.64 3.28 -1.85
C LYS A 56 0.10 2.01 -2.22
N VAL A 57 -0.60 0.88 -2.09
CA VAL A 57 -0.13 -0.43 -2.53
C VAL A 57 -0.99 -0.88 -3.70
N LEU A 58 -0.37 -1.08 -4.87
CA LEU A 58 -1.02 -1.61 -6.05
C LEU A 58 -1.03 -3.14 -5.99
N VAL A 59 -2.18 -3.74 -6.24
CA VAL A 59 -2.39 -5.18 -6.29
C VAL A 59 -3.20 -5.55 -7.54
N PRO A 60 -3.05 -6.76 -8.10
CA PRO A 60 -3.91 -7.24 -9.18
C PRO A 60 -5.38 -7.17 -8.79
N GLU A 61 -6.23 -6.75 -9.73
CA GLU A 61 -7.67 -6.62 -9.51
C GLU A 61 -8.31 -7.94 -9.07
N GLU A 62 -7.84 -9.05 -9.62
CA GLU A 62 -8.30 -10.42 -9.28
C GLU A 62 -8.04 -10.80 -7.82
N ARG A 63 -7.04 -10.18 -7.20
CA ARG A 63 -6.61 -10.43 -5.81
C ARG A 63 -6.89 -9.24 -4.89
N PHE A 64 -7.60 -8.23 -5.38
CA PHE A 64 -7.84 -7.00 -4.65
C PHE A 64 -8.67 -7.22 -3.39
N GLU A 65 -9.69 -8.07 -3.46
CA GLU A 65 -10.53 -8.37 -2.29
C GLU A 65 -9.75 -9.10 -1.19
N GLU A 66 -8.87 -10.04 -1.57
CA GLU A 66 -7.98 -10.73 -0.64
C GLU A 66 -6.98 -9.76 0.00
N ALA A 67 -6.38 -8.88 -0.80
CA ALA A 67 -5.47 -7.86 -0.31
C ALA A 67 -6.16 -6.84 0.62
N LEU A 68 -7.41 -6.47 0.31
CA LEU A 68 -8.21 -5.56 1.12
C LEU A 68 -8.60 -6.21 2.44
N ALA A 69 -8.98 -7.49 2.42
CA ALA A 69 -9.29 -8.25 3.63
C ALA A 69 -8.07 -8.34 4.55
N LEU A 70 -6.89 -8.63 3.99
CA LEU A 70 -5.64 -8.67 4.74
C LEU A 70 -5.28 -7.29 5.32
N ALA A 71 -5.43 -6.21 4.54
CA ALA A 71 -5.22 -4.86 5.03
C ALA A 71 -6.15 -4.50 6.21
N LYS A 72 -7.43 -4.89 6.12
CA LYS A 72 -8.40 -4.68 7.20
C LYS A 72 -8.10 -5.54 8.43
N GLU A 73 -7.53 -6.73 8.27
CA GLU A 73 -7.11 -7.56 9.40
C GLU A 73 -5.92 -6.94 10.15
N ILE A 74 -4.98 -6.35 9.42
CA ILE A 74 -3.74 -5.77 9.99
C ILE A 74 -3.99 -4.39 10.61
N PHE A 75 -4.72 -3.51 9.91
CA PHE A 75 -4.88 -2.10 10.30
C PHE A 75 -6.30 -1.75 10.78
N GLY A 76 -7.29 -2.63 10.58
CA GLY A 76 -8.69 -2.35 10.90
C GLY A 76 -9.42 -1.53 9.84
N ASP A 77 -10.76 -1.60 9.85
CA ASP A 77 -11.62 -1.02 8.81
C ASP A 77 -11.58 0.53 8.74
N SER A 78 -11.16 1.19 9.84
CA SER A 78 -11.11 2.66 9.92
C SER A 78 -9.89 3.27 9.22
N GLU A 79 -8.91 2.46 8.84
CA GLU A 79 -7.62 2.94 8.32
C GLU A 79 -7.45 2.72 6.80
N ILE A 80 -8.44 2.10 6.17
CA ILE A 80 -8.42 1.72 4.74
C ILE A 80 -9.50 2.48 3.96
N SER A 81 -9.16 3.09 2.82
CA SER A 81 -10.08 3.88 1.97
C SER A 81 -9.88 3.70 0.47
#